data_AF-A0A559QL43-F1
#
_entry.id   AF-A0A559QL43-F1
#
_cell.length_a   1.000
_cell.length_b   1.000
_cell.length_c   1.000
_cell.angle_alpha   90.00
_cell.angle_beta   90.00
_cell.angle_gamma   90.00
#
_symmetry.space_group_name_H-M   'P 1'
#
loop_
_entity.id
_entity.type
_entity.pdbx_description
1 polymer ?
#
loop_
_entity_poly.entity_id
_entity_poly.type
_entity_poly.pdbx_seq_one_letter_code
_entity_poly.pdbx_strand_id
1 'polypeptide(L)'
;MYDIPVDLDLGMLQGLKDLLGEKFVELVKTYNSDSMRRIELMRDALQVSDFDTIKHEAHGLKGSSRNVGANSLAALCGDMEIKGKEQDTANMEQLFSAIEQQFAAISAQLRKLIA
;
A
#
# COMPACT_ATOMS: atom_id res chain seq x y z
N MET A 1 -5.74 11.15 19.11
CA MET A 1 -5.55 10.55 17.78
C MET A 1 -4.23 9.82 17.86
N TYR A 2 -4.23 8.49 17.94
CA TYR A 2 -2.98 7.73 18.02
C TYR A 2 -2.30 7.85 16.65
N ASP A 3 -1.07 8.38 16.62
CA ASP A 3 -0.25 8.37 15.40
C ASP A 3 0.00 6.90 15.05
N ILE A 4 -0.51 6.46 13.91
CA ILE A 4 -0.19 5.14 13.37
C ILE A 4 1.30 5.16 13.01
N PRO A 5 2.12 4.25 13.58
CA PRO A 5 3.54 4.20 13.25
C PRO A 5 3.71 4.00 11.74
N VAL A 6 4.27 5.01 11.08
CA VAL A 6 4.58 4.90 9.65
C VAL A 6 5.95 4.28 9.51
N ASP A 7 5.97 3.04 9.04
CA ASP A 7 7.18 2.35 8.64
C ASP A 7 7.49 2.68 7.17
N LEU A 8 8.35 3.69 7.00
CA LEU A 8 8.93 4.09 5.73
C LEU A 8 10.44 4.15 5.86
N ASP A 9 11.14 3.50 4.93
CA ASP A 9 12.59 3.62 4.82
C ASP A 9 12.98 4.98 4.23
N LEU A 10 13.16 5.97 5.12
CA LEU A 10 13.55 7.32 4.75
C LEU A 10 14.94 7.38 4.10
N GLY A 11 15.85 6.46 4.44
CA GLY A 11 17.19 6.40 3.83
C GLY A 11 17.10 5.97 2.36
N MET A 12 16.32 4.94 2.08
CA MET A 12 16.01 4.51 0.71
C MET A 12 15.31 5.60 -0.08
N LEU A 13 14.29 6.25 0.51
CA LEU A 13 13.55 7.33 -0.15
C LEU A 13 14.45 8.53 -0.47
N GLN A 14 15.38 8.89 0.42
CA GLN A 14 16.36 9.93 0.16
C GLN A 14 17.29 9.54 -0.99
N GLY A 15 17.80 8.31 -1.01
CA GLY A 15 18.63 7.81 -2.11
C GLY A 15 17.89 7.80 -3.46
N LEU A 16 16.61 7.41 -3.47
CA LEU A 16 15.75 7.50 -4.66
C LEU A 16 15.55 8.95 -5.11
N LYS A 17 15.33 9.88 -4.16
CA LYS A 17 15.17 11.30 -4.45
C LYS A 17 16.44 11.89 -5.06
N ASP A 18 17.60 11.58 -4.50
CA ASP A 18 18.89 12.07 -5.00
C ASP A 18 19.21 11.51 -6.39
N LEU A 19 18.86 10.26 -6.66
CA LEU A 19 19.06 9.61 -7.96
C LEU A 19 18.11 10.13 -9.05
N LEU A 20 16.83 10.34 -8.71
CA LEU A 20 15.78 10.63 -9.68
C LEU A 20 15.52 12.14 -9.88
N GLY A 21 15.93 12.98 -8.93
CA GLY A 21 15.65 14.41 -8.96
C GLY A 21 14.16 14.70 -9.12
N GLU A 22 13.79 15.49 -10.13
CA GLU A 22 12.39 15.86 -10.41
C GLU A 22 11.48 14.65 -10.68
N LYS A 23 12.01 13.54 -11.20
CA LYS A 23 11.24 12.31 -11.46
C LYS A 23 10.76 11.62 -10.17
N PHE A 24 11.36 11.94 -9.02
CA PHE A 24 10.90 11.45 -7.74
C PHE A 24 9.47 11.92 -7.43
N VAL A 25 9.11 13.15 -7.84
CA VAL A 25 7.76 13.69 -7.65
C VAL A 25 6.73 12.88 -8.44
N GLU A 26 7.06 12.51 -9.67
CA GLU A 26 6.20 11.67 -10.51
C GLU A 26 6.06 10.26 -9.91
N LEU A 27 7.16 9.66 -9.45
CA LEU A 27 7.15 8.37 -8.78
C LEU A 27 6.19 8.35 -7.58
N VAL A 28 6.27 9.37 -6.70
CA VAL A 28 5.39 9.48 -5.53
C VAL A 28 3.93 9.69 -5.94
N LYS A 29 3.67 10.52 -6.94
CA LYS A 29 2.29 10.76 -7.44
C LYS A 29 1.69 9.48 -8.02
N THR A 30 2.43 8.79 -8.89
CA THR A 30 2.01 7.54 -9.52
C THR A 30 1.78 6.44 -8.49
N TYR A 31 2.69 6.27 -7.52
CA TYR A 31 2.51 5.32 -6.42
C TYR A 31 1.21 5.60 -5.65
N ASN A 32 0.96 6.86 -5.28
CA ASN A 32 -0.24 7.23 -4.52
C ASN A 32 -1.52 6.99 -5.33
N SER A 33 -1.56 7.37 -6.61
CA SER A 33 -2.74 7.19 -7.44
C SER A 33 -3.02 5.72 -7.76
N ASP A 34 -1.99 4.94 -8.08
CA ASP A 34 -2.14 3.50 -8.35
C ASP A 34 -2.60 2.78 -7.09
N SER A 35 -1.93 3.02 -5.95
CA SER A 35 -2.27 2.38 -4.68
C SER A 35 -3.70 2.67 -4.22
N MET A 36 -4.17 3.92 -4.36
CA MET A 36 -5.55 4.29 -4.05
C MET A 36 -6.55 3.50 -4.90
N ARG A 37 -6.32 3.42 -6.21
CA ARG A 37 -7.16 2.63 -7.13
C ARG A 37 -7.21 1.15 -6.74
N ARG A 38 -6.07 0.55 -6.39
CA ARG A 38 -6.01 -0.86 -5.96
C ARG A 38 -6.79 -1.11 -4.67
N ILE A 39 -6.69 -0.19 -3.71
CA ILE A 39 -7.43 -0.26 -2.45
C ILE A 39 -8.94 -0.17 -2.68
N GLU A 40 -9.38 0.72 -3.57
CA GLU A 40 -10.80 0.82 -3.97
C GLU A 40 -11.29 -0.48 -4.61
N LEU A 41 -10.51 -1.06 -5.54
CA LEU A 41 -10.85 -2.35 -6.17
C LEU A 41 -10.91 -3.50 -5.15
N MET A 42 -9.98 -3.55 -4.18
CA MET A 42 -10.04 -4.53 -3.09
C MET A 42 -11.28 -4.34 -2.22
N ARG A 43 -11.66 -3.09 -1.91
CA ARG A 43 -12.87 -2.77 -1.15
C ARG A 43 -14.12 -3.32 -1.81
N ASP A 44 -14.25 -3.09 -3.12
CA ASP A 44 -15.41 -3.56 -3.90
C ASP A 44 -15.41 -5.10 -3.99
N ALA A 45 -14.25 -5.70 -4.22
CA ALA A 45 -14.10 -7.15 -4.29
C ALA A 45 -14.45 -7.85 -2.95
N LEU A 46 -14.16 -7.22 -1.81
CA LEU A 46 -14.57 -7.72 -0.50
C LEU A 46 -16.09 -7.81 -0.35
N GLN A 47 -16.85 -6.86 -0.90
CA GLN A 47 -18.33 -6.85 -0.80
C GLN A 47 -18.98 -8.04 -1.52
N VAL A 48 -18.33 -8.56 -2.55
CA VAL A 48 -18.85 -9.66 -3.38
C VAL A 48 -18.03 -10.95 -3.24
N SER A 49 -17.09 -11.00 -2.30
CA SER A 49 -16.16 -12.13 -2.09
C SER A 49 -15.40 -12.54 -3.37
N ASP A 50 -14.99 -11.56 -4.18
CA ASP A 50 -14.13 -11.79 -5.34
C ASP A 50 -12.66 -11.94 -4.90
N PHE A 51 -12.34 -13.16 -4.46
CA PHE A 51 -11.03 -13.52 -3.96
C PHE A 51 -9.90 -13.40 -4.98
N ASP A 52 -10.20 -13.54 -6.28
CA ASP A 52 -9.19 -13.41 -7.33
C ASP A 52 -8.77 -11.96 -7.51
N THR A 53 -9.73 -11.03 -7.49
CA THR A 53 -9.45 -9.59 -7.49
C THR A 53 -8.72 -9.17 -6.21
N ILE A 54 -9.15 -9.62 -5.03
CA ILE A 54 -8.46 -9.33 -3.75
C ILE A 54 -6.99 -9.75 -3.83
N LYS A 55 -6.73 -11.00 -4.22
CA LYS A 55 -5.38 -11.54 -4.36
C LYS A 55 -4.55 -10.74 -5.36
N HIS A 56 -5.11 -10.43 -6.54
CA HIS A 56 -4.39 -9.72 -7.59
C HIS A 56 -4.00 -8.30 -7.17
N GLU A 57 -4.94 -7.55 -6.62
CA GLU A 57 -4.70 -6.16 -6.22
C GLU A 57 -3.79 -6.05 -5.00
N ALA A 58 -3.93 -6.96 -4.03
CA ALA A 58 -3.02 -7.07 -2.90
C ALA A 58 -1.57 -7.38 -3.36
N HIS A 59 -1.40 -8.29 -4.33
CA HIS A 59 -0.09 -8.58 -4.91
C HIS A 59 0.54 -7.35 -5.57
N GLY A 60 -0.24 -6.62 -6.37
CA GLY A 60 0.22 -5.39 -7.03
C GLY A 60 0.65 -4.31 -6.03
N LEU A 61 -0.19 -4.06 -5.01
CA LEU A 61 0.09 -3.09 -3.96
C LEU A 61 1.28 -3.48 -3.08
N LYS A 62 1.48 -4.78 -2.81
CA LYS A 62 2.67 -5.30 -2.12
C LYS A 62 3.94 -4.93 -2.88
N GLY A 63 3.97 -5.19 -4.19
CA GLY A 63 5.14 -4.91 -5.02
C GLY A 63 5.46 -3.42 -5.09
N SER A 64 4.45 -2.59 -5.35
CA SER A 64 4.63 -1.13 -5.42
C SER A 64 5.07 -0.55 -4.08
N SER A 65 4.55 -1.05 -2.96
CA SER A 65 4.92 -0.58 -1.61
C SER A 65 6.36 -0.90 -1.24
N ARG A 66 6.89 -2.08 -1.62
CA ARG A 66 8.32 -2.38 -1.44
C ARG A 66 9.23 -1.43 -2.22
N ASN A 67 8.83 -1.03 -3.42
CA ASN A 67 9.62 -0.13 -4.27
C ASN A 67 9.77 1.28 -3.68
N VAL A 68 8.92 1.67 -2.73
CA VAL A 68 8.99 2.97 -2.05
C VAL A 68 9.36 2.85 -0.56
N GLY A 69 9.86 1.68 -0.14
CA GLY A 69 10.31 1.45 1.25
C GLY A 69 9.17 1.32 2.26
N ALA A 70 7.92 1.12 1.83
CA ALA A 70 6.75 0.92 2.68
C ALA A 70 6.58 -0.55 3.08
N ASN A 71 7.54 -1.07 3.85
CA ASN A 71 7.66 -2.50 4.14
C ASN A 71 6.49 -3.05 4.97
N SER A 72 6.04 -2.34 5.99
CA SER A 72 4.87 -2.77 6.78
C SER A 72 3.58 -2.84 5.95
N LEU A 73 3.33 -1.89 5.05
CA LEU A 73 2.17 -1.97 4.13
C LEU A 73 2.31 -3.17 3.17
N ALA A 74 3.52 -3.41 2.66
CA ALA A 74 3.78 -4.57 1.83
C ALA A 74 3.54 -5.90 2.56
N ALA A 75 3.84 -5.97 3.86
CA ALA A 75 3.56 -7.15 4.68
C ALA A 75 2.04 -7.40 4.81
N LEU A 76 1.26 -6.37 5.17
CA LEU A 76 -0.20 -6.46 5.25
C LEU A 76 -0.83 -6.89 3.92
N CYS A 77 -0.34 -6.35 2.80
CA CYS A 77 -0.79 -6.76 1.47
C CYS A 77 -0.41 -8.22 1.15
N GLY A 78 0.74 -8.70 1.64
CA GLY A 78 1.11 -10.11 1.54
C GLY A 78 0.15 -11.03 2.29
N ASP A 79 -0.25 -10.64 3.50
CA ASP A 79 -1.25 -11.39 4.27
C ASP A 79 -2.61 -11.41 3.56
N MET A 80 -3.01 -10.27 2.96
CA MET A 80 -4.25 -10.17 2.19
C MET A 80 -4.22 -11.03 0.93
N GLU A 81 -3.09 -11.06 0.23
CA GLU A 81 -2.87 -11.92 -0.93
C GLU A 81 -3.00 -13.40 -0.57
N ILE A 82 -2.42 -13.82 0.57
CA ILE A 82 -2.53 -15.20 1.06
C ILE A 82 -3.99 -15.53 1.39
N LYS A 83 -4.69 -14.66 2.13
CA LYS A 83 -6.10 -14.86 2.46
C LYS A 83 -7.00 -14.92 1.22
N GLY A 84 -6.77 -14.07 0.22
CA GLY A 84 -7.45 -14.15 -1.06
C GLY A 84 -7.18 -15.47 -1.78
N LYS A 85 -5.92 -15.94 -1.78
CA LYS A 85 -5.55 -17.23 -2.38
C LYS A 85 -6.21 -18.43 -1.68
N GLU A 86 -6.29 -18.39 -0.35
CA GLU A 86 -6.84 -19.47 0.47
C GLU A 86 -8.37 -19.34 0.65
N GLN A 87 -8.97 -18.26 0.16
CA GLN A 87 -10.37 -17.90 0.37
C GLN A 87 -10.74 -17.84 1.86
N ASP A 88 -9.78 -17.45 2.71
CA ASP A 88 -9.95 -17.34 4.16
C ASP A 88 -10.50 -15.96 4.54
N THR A 89 -11.80 -15.92 4.82
CA THR A 89 -12.50 -14.68 5.21
C THR A 89 -12.26 -14.27 6.66
N ALA A 90 -11.59 -15.11 7.47
CA ALA A 90 -11.37 -14.82 8.89
C ALA A 90 -10.53 -13.54 9.05
N ASN A 91 -11.09 -12.55 9.74
CA ASN A 91 -10.47 -11.24 9.98
C ASN A 91 -10.05 -10.45 8.73
N MET A 92 -10.59 -10.78 7.55
CA MET A 92 -10.18 -10.15 6.29
C MET A 92 -10.55 -8.65 6.26
N GLU A 93 -11.71 -8.27 6.79
CA GLU A 93 -12.11 -6.86 6.89
C GLU A 93 -11.19 -6.04 7.82
N GLN A 94 -10.76 -6.64 8.95
CA GLN A 94 -9.83 -6.01 9.88
C GLN A 94 -8.47 -5.80 9.22
N LEU A 95 -7.98 -6.81 8.48
CA LEU A 95 -6.74 -6.70 7.71
C LEU A 95 -6.86 -5.62 6.63
N PHE A 96 -7.99 -5.57 5.93
CA PHE A 96 -8.24 -4.52 4.94
C PHE A 96 -8.22 -3.13 5.59
N SER A 97 -8.90 -2.94 6.72
CA SER A 97 -8.87 -1.66 7.44
C SER A 97 -7.45 -1.26 7.85
N ALA A 98 -6.60 -2.21 8.25
CA ALA A 98 -5.19 -1.95 8.55
C ALA A 98 -4.41 -1.48 7.30
N ILE A 99 -4.64 -2.10 6.13
CA ILE A 99 -4.06 -1.66 4.85
C ILE A 99 -4.45 -0.21 4.55
N GLU A 100 -5.73 0.14 4.67
CA GLU A 100 -6.22 1.49 4.37
C GLU A 100 -5.58 2.54 5.28
N GLN A 101 -5.54 2.24 6.58
CA GLN A 101 -4.95 3.12 7.58
C GLN A 101 -3.45 3.31 7.34
N GLN A 102 -2.72 2.22 7.08
CA GLN A 102 -1.28 2.29 6.83
C GLN A 102 -0.96 3.05 5.53
N PHE A 103 -1.73 2.80 4.45
CA PHE A 103 -1.59 3.54 3.20
C PHE A 103 -1.86 5.04 3.37
N ALA A 104 -2.92 5.41 4.10
CA ALA A 104 -3.23 6.82 4.34
C ALA A 104 -2.08 7.54 5.07
N ALA A 105 -1.49 6.89 6.08
CA ALA A 105 -0.37 7.44 6.83
C ALA A 105 0.92 7.55 5.98
N ILE A 106 1.23 6.52 5.19
CA ILE A 106 2.34 6.52 4.22
C ILE A 106 2.16 7.62 3.17
N SER A 107 0.98 7.70 2.56
CA SER A 107 0.66 8.70 1.52
C SER A 107 0.85 10.12 2.04
N ALA A 108 0.41 10.39 3.27
CA ALA A 108 0.62 11.67 3.93
C ALA A 108 2.11 11.99 4.14
N GLN A 109 2.94 11.02 4.51
CA GLN A 109 4.38 11.22 4.64
C GLN A 109 5.07 11.43 3.28
N LEU A 110 4.78 10.61 2.27
CA LEU A 110 5.37 10.75 0.94
C LEU A 110 5.03 12.11 0.31
N ARG A 111 3.81 12.62 0.52
CA ARG A 111 3.41 13.96 0.05
C ARG A 111 4.26 15.07 0.67
N LYS A 112 4.70 14.94 1.93
CA LYS A 112 5.59 15.92 2.57
C LYS A 112 6.98 15.95 1.94
N LEU A 113 7.43 14.85 1.33
CA LEU A 113 8.76 14.76 0.71
C LEU A 113 8.85 15.44 -0.67
N ILE A 114 7.69 15.71 -1.27
CA ILE A 114 7.54 16.33 -2.60
C ILE A 114 6.84 17.69 -2.56
N ALA A 115 6.54 18.18 -1.36
CA ALA A 115 5.97 19.50 -1.11
C ALA A 115 7.06 20.59 -1.14
#